data_AF-A0A2T7CUE9-F1
#
_entry.id   AF-A0A2T7CUE9-F1
#
_cell.length_a   1.000
_cell.length_b   1.000
_cell.length_c   1.000
_cell.angle_alpha   90.00
_cell.angle_beta   90.00
_cell.angle_gamma   90.00
#
_symmetry.space_group_name_H-M   'P 1'
#
loop_
_entity.id
_entity.type
_entity.pdbx_description
1 polymer ?
#
loop_
_entity_poly.entity_id
_entity_poly.type
_entity_poly.pdbx_seq_one_letter_code
_entity_poly.pdbx_strand_id
1 'polypeptide(L)'
;MALMAAAAARMDDHDEYAKLVRGMNPPRVVIDNDASDDATVIRVDSVNSHGTLLAVVQVIADLNLVIRKAYFSSDGSWFMDVFNVTDRDGNKVVDAPTISYIQKTLEADDWYYPEARNTVGIVPSEEYTSIELTGTDRPGLLSEVCAVLAVMGCAVQSAELWTHNTRVAAVVHVTDAESGGAIDDAGRIADISARLGNLLRGQSDVRAGGGAGSLAQHKERRLHQMMFDDRGGHAAPDADAAGPARTEVSVTACAERGYTAVVVRCRDRPKLLFDTVCTITDMEYVVHHGTVSAEPGGGAYQEYYIRHVDGHAVRCEAERQRLVRCLEAAIERRTAEGLELEVRTGDRAGLLSDITRIFRENGLTIRRAEISSSGGEAVDTFYLSDPQGHPVEAKTIEAIRAQVGEATLRVKNNPFAAGDDAARKDAGVAGAGTTAFIFGNLFKFYRPFQSFSLVKLYS
;
A
#
# COMPACT_ATOMS: atom_id res chain seq x y z
N MET A 1 -30.25 12.68 53.43
CA MET A 1 -31.22 12.40 52.35
C MET A 1 -30.75 12.95 51.01
N ALA A 2 -31.17 14.14 50.56
CA ALA A 2 -30.96 14.61 49.17
C ALA A 2 -29.51 14.45 48.63
N LEU A 3 -28.48 14.87 49.39
CA LEU A 3 -27.08 14.75 48.97
C LEU A 3 -26.63 13.29 48.78
N MET A 4 -27.18 12.35 49.55
CA MET A 4 -26.90 10.92 49.40
C MET A 4 -27.71 10.27 48.28
N ALA A 5 -28.91 10.76 47.96
CA ALA A 5 -29.64 10.34 46.77
C ALA A 5 -28.91 10.77 45.49
N ALA A 6 -28.36 12.00 45.46
CA ALA A 6 -27.55 12.48 44.35
C ALA A 6 -26.19 11.75 44.23
N ALA A 7 -25.60 11.30 45.33
CA ALA A 7 -24.42 10.45 45.32
C ALA A 7 -24.73 9.03 44.84
N ALA A 8 -25.85 8.44 45.30
CA ALA A 8 -26.29 7.11 44.88
C ALA A 8 -26.64 7.06 43.39
N ALA A 9 -27.39 8.04 42.87
CA ALA A 9 -27.69 8.15 41.44
C ALA A 9 -26.40 8.23 40.59
N ARG A 10 -25.43 9.06 41.01
CA ARG A 10 -24.10 9.14 40.37
C ARG A 10 -23.27 7.86 40.48
N MET A 11 -23.58 6.95 41.39
CA MET A 11 -22.92 5.64 41.49
C MET A 11 -23.63 4.60 40.62
N ASP A 12 -24.95 4.66 40.49
CA ASP A 12 -25.74 3.84 39.56
C ASP A 12 -25.41 4.18 38.10
N ASP A 13 -25.42 5.47 37.74
CA ASP A 13 -24.97 5.98 36.42
C ASP A 13 -23.56 5.44 36.08
N HIS A 14 -22.66 5.42 37.06
CA HIS A 14 -21.28 5.00 36.86
C HIS A 14 -21.12 3.47 36.73
N ASP A 15 -22.03 2.68 37.31
CA ASP A 15 -22.07 1.22 37.17
C ASP A 15 -22.82 0.78 35.90
N GLU A 16 -23.85 1.50 35.45
CA GLU A 16 -24.41 1.33 34.09
C GLU A 16 -23.39 1.72 33.01
N TYR A 17 -22.70 2.86 33.18
CA TYR A 17 -21.59 3.25 32.31
C TYR A 17 -20.47 2.19 32.33
N ALA A 18 -20.10 1.64 33.49
CA ALA A 18 -19.13 0.56 33.58
C ALA A 18 -19.60 -0.76 32.92
N LYS A 19 -20.90 -1.06 32.89
CA LYS A 19 -21.47 -2.20 32.16
C LYS A 19 -21.44 -1.99 30.65
N LEU A 20 -21.76 -0.78 30.18
CA LEU A 20 -21.64 -0.40 28.76
C LEU A 20 -20.16 -0.44 28.30
N VAL A 21 -19.25 0.12 29.10
CA VAL A 21 -17.79 0.05 28.90
C VAL A 21 -17.30 -1.40 28.77
N ARG A 22 -17.82 -2.32 29.60
CA ARG A 22 -17.50 -3.77 29.53
C ARG A 22 -18.22 -4.52 28.41
N GLY A 23 -19.27 -3.96 27.83
CA GLY A 23 -20.01 -4.52 26.69
C GLY A 23 -19.49 -4.07 25.32
N MET A 24 -18.49 -3.19 25.30
CA MET A 24 -17.86 -2.61 24.11
C MET A 24 -16.33 -2.73 24.16
N ASN A 25 -15.84 -3.70 24.92
CA ASN A 25 -14.48 -4.22 24.85
C ASN A 25 -14.59 -5.77 24.85
N PRO A 26 -14.32 -6.48 23.73
CA PRO A 26 -13.70 -5.98 22.50
C PRO A 26 -14.55 -4.95 21.72
N PRO A 27 -13.95 -4.22 20.75
CA PRO A 27 -14.68 -3.34 19.85
C PRO A 27 -15.79 -4.10 19.11
N ARG A 28 -16.87 -3.40 18.76
CA ARG A 28 -18.03 -3.97 18.04
C ARG A 28 -18.01 -3.52 16.59
N VAL A 29 -18.13 -4.47 15.65
CA VAL A 29 -17.96 -4.20 14.22
C VAL A 29 -19.21 -4.60 13.43
N VAL A 30 -19.98 -3.59 13.04
CA VAL A 30 -21.20 -3.75 12.23
C VAL A 30 -20.86 -3.47 10.77
N ILE A 31 -20.92 -4.50 9.93
CA ILE A 31 -20.81 -4.37 8.47
C ILE A 31 -22.21 -4.40 7.88
N ASP A 32 -22.54 -3.38 7.10
CA ASP A 32 -23.88 -3.08 6.61
C ASP A 32 -23.83 -2.74 5.11
N ASN A 33 -24.41 -3.62 4.29
CA ASN A 33 -24.46 -3.46 2.83
C ASN A 33 -25.75 -2.79 2.34
N ASP A 34 -26.69 -2.48 3.24
CA ASP A 34 -27.97 -1.82 2.91
C ASP A 34 -27.95 -0.32 3.25
N ALA A 35 -27.04 0.13 4.14
CA ALA A 35 -26.91 1.53 4.57
C ALA A 35 -26.35 2.52 3.52
N SER A 36 -25.87 2.05 2.36
CA SER A 36 -25.45 2.89 1.22
C SER A 36 -25.74 2.15 -0.07
N ASP A 37 -26.26 2.79 -1.12
CA ASP A 37 -26.56 2.12 -2.40
C ASP A 37 -25.29 1.64 -3.13
N ASP A 38 -24.18 2.36 -2.93
CA ASP A 38 -22.94 2.32 -3.70
C ASP A 38 -21.75 1.62 -3.00
N ALA A 39 -21.80 1.44 -1.68
CA ALA A 39 -20.67 1.00 -0.88
C ALA A 39 -21.08 0.07 0.29
N THR A 40 -20.13 -0.72 0.77
CA THR A 40 -20.22 -1.44 2.04
C THR A 40 -19.92 -0.48 3.18
N VAL A 41 -20.78 -0.39 4.19
CA VAL A 41 -20.56 0.47 5.36
C VAL A 41 -20.00 -0.37 6.51
N ILE A 42 -18.77 -0.09 6.92
CA ILE A 42 -18.16 -0.65 8.13
C ILE A 42 -18.31 0.40 9.24
N ARG A 43 -18.98 0.05 10.34
CA ARG A 43 -19.06 0.86 11.56
C ARG A 43 -18.33 0.13 12.68
N VAL A 44 -17.43 0.83 13.36
CA VAL A 44 -16.66 0.33 14.50
C VAL A 44 -16.96 1.18 15.72
N ASP A 45 -17.59 0.57 16.72
CA ASP A 45 -17.92 1.19 18.00
C ASP A 45 -16.93 0.67 19.07
N SER A 46 -16.14 1.57 19.66
CA SER A 46 -15.09 1.26 20.65
C SER A 46 -15.18 2.18 21.88
N VAL A 47 -14.60 1.74 22.99
CA VAL A 47 -14.45 2.51 24.25
C VAL A 47 -13.01 3.00 24.45
N ASN A 48 -12.06 2.53 23.65
CA ASN A 48 -10.66 2.89 23.77
C ASN A 48 -10.18 3.67 22.53
N SER A 49 -9.47 4.77 22.78
CA SER A 49 -9.05 5.73 21.76
C SER A 49 -7.88 5.24 20.92
N HIS A 50 -6.95 4.52 21.58
CA HIS A 50 -5.55 4.71 21.27
C HIS A 50 -5.02 3.68 20.27
N GLY A 51 -5.42 3.83 19.01
CA GLY A 51 -4.96 3.02 17.88
C GLY A 51 -6.09 2.34 17.10
N THR A 52 -7.33 2.35 17.59
CA THR A 52 -8.46 1.70 16.89
C THR A 52 -8.64 2.22 15.46
N LEU A 53 -8.65 3.54 15.24
CA LEU A 53 -8.71 4.12 13.88
C LEU A 53 -7.59 3.60 12.97
N LEU A 54 -6.36 3.50 13.50
CA LEU A 54 -5.21 2.97 12.78
C LEU A 54 -5.37 1.48 12.46
N ALA A 55 -5.93 0.68 13.39
CA ALA A 55 -6.21 -0.75 13.19
C ALA A 55 -7.25 -0.99 12.09
N VAL A 56 -8.36 -0.27 12.13
CA VAL A 56 -9.41 -0.38 11.10
C VAL A 56 -8.87 0.01 9.73
N VAL A 57 -8.11 1.11 9.65
CA VAL A 57 -7.51 1.57 8.40
C VAL A 57 -6.39 0.63 7.91
N GLN A 58 -5.64 -0.04 8.79
CA GLN A 58 -4.70 -1.10 8.42
C GLN A 58 -5.42 -2.30 7.77
N VAL A 59 -6.43 -2.88 8.44
CA VAL A 59 -7.15 -4.05 7.92
C VAL A 59 -7.81 -3.75 6.57
N ILE A 60 -8.39 -2.56 6.39
CA ILE A 60 -8.96 -2.12 5.11
C ILE A 60 -7.87 -1.97 4.02
N ALA A 61 -6.67 -1.49 4.36
CA ALA A 61 -5.55 -1.36 3.44
C ALA A 61 -4.94 -2.72 3.04
N ASP A 62 -4.75 -3.64 3.98
CA ASP A 62 -4.20 -4.98 3.73
C ASP A 62 -5.16 -5.81 2.85
N LEU A 63 -6.47 -5.69 3.09
CA LEU A 63 -7.52 -6.23 2.21
C LEU A 63 -7.67 -5.48 0.88
N ASN A 64 -6.86 -4.44 0.65
CA ASN A 64 -6.78 -3.67 -0.59
C ASN A 64 -8.10 -2.97 -1.00
N LEU A 65 -8.97 -2.71 -0.03
CA LEU A 65 -10.25 -2.03 -0.22
C LEU A 65 -10.06 -0.52 -0.40
N VAL A 66 -11.02 0.12 -1.07
CA VAL A 66 -11.01 1.55 -1.39
C VAL A 66 -12.03 2.29 -0.55
N ILE A 67 -11.55 3.22 0.29
CA ILE A 67 -12.39 4.03 1.17
C ILE A 67 -12.93 5.22 0.37
N ARG A 68 -14.24 5.25 0.10
CA ARG A 68 -14.89 6.32 -0.68
C ARG A 68 -15.27 7.51 0.19
N LYS A 69 -15.72 7.25 1.41
CA LYS A 69 -16.06 8.23 2.46
C LYS A 69 -15.72 7.63 3.82
N ALA A 70 -15.35 8.46 4.79
CA ALA A 70 -15.26 8.03 6.19
C ALA A 70 -15.50 9.19 7.17
N TYR A 71 -15.89 8.85 8.39
CA TYR A 71 -16.11 9.78 9.51
C TYR A 71 -15.59 9.15 10.81
N PHE A 72 -14.89 9.94 11.62
CA PHE A 72 -14.28 9.51 12.88
C PHE A 72 -14.73 10.44 13.99
N SER A 73 -15.10 9.90 15.16
CA SER A 73 -15.39 10.74 16.32
C SER A 73 -15.10 10.06 17.66
N SER A 74 -14.22 10.71 18.41
CA SER A 74 -13.95 10.58 19.84
C SER A 74 -14.80 11.60 20.60
N ASP A 75 -15.67 11.14 21.51
CA ASP A 75 -16.26 12.00 22.53
C ASP A 75 -16.22 11.32 23.90
N GLY A 76 -15.55 11.96 24.85
CA GLY A 76 -15.17 11.36 26.13
C GLY A 76 -14.41 10.04 25.95
N SER A 77 -15.04 8.94 26.38
CA SER A 77 -14.54 7.56 26.29
C SER A 77 -15.26 6.73 25.21
N TRP A 78 -15.95 7.35 24.25
CA TRP A 78 -16.61 6.65 23.15
C TRP A 78 -16.00 7.04 21.80
N PHE A 79 -15.87 6.03 20.94
CA PHE A 79 -15.27 6.10 19.61
C PHE A 79 -16.23 5.45 18.63
N MET A 80 -16.61 6.18 17.60
CA MET A 80 -17.42 5.69 16.49
C MET A 80 -16.76 6.09 15.19
N ASP A 81 -16.19 5.11 14.50
CA ASP A 81 -15.59 5.27 13.18
C ASP A 81 -16.48 4.58 12.13
N VAL A 82 -16.75 5.28 11.02
CA VAL A 82 -17.61 4.81 9.93
C VAL A 82 -16.87 4.93 8.60
N PHE A 83 -16.83 3.86 7.82
CA PHE A 83 -16.12 3.78 6.54
C PHE A 83 -17.06 3.23 5.45
N ASN A 84 -17.24 3.98 4.37
CA ASN A 84 -17.90 3.49 3.16
C ASN A 84 -16.81 2.95 2.22
N VAL A 85 -16.74 1.63 2.07
CA VAL A 85 -15.69 0.93 1.31
C VAL A 85 -16.22 0.21 0.08
N THR A 86 -15.38 0.09 -0.94
CA THR A 86 -15.57 -0.75 -2.12
C THR A 86 -14.36 -1.67 -2.32
N ASP A 87 -14.46 -2.64 -3.22
CA ASP A 87 -13.28 -3.29 -3.80
C ASP A 87 -12.49 -2.32 -4.73
N ARG A 88 -11.44 -2.83 -5.39
CA ARG A 88 -10.61 -2.07 -6.34
C ARG A 88 -11.35 -1.70 -7.65
N ASP A 89 -12.42 -2.42 -8.01
CA ASP A 89 -13.21 -2.21 -9.24
C ASP A 89 -14.44 -1.29 -9.00
N GLY A 90 -14.74 -0.98 -7.74
CA GLY A 90 -15.80 -0.06 -7.31
C GLY A 90 -17.08 -0.73 -6.79
N ASN A 91 -17.09 -2.06 -6.57
CA ASN A 91 -18.26 -2.79 -6.09
C ASN A 91 -18.31 -2.88 -4.56
N LYS A 92 -19.49 -3.20 -4.01
CA LYS A 92 -19.66 -3.57 -2.59
C LYS A 92 -18.90 -4.85 -2.24
N VAL A 93 -18.35 -4.90 -1.04
CA VAL A 93 -17.79 -6.14 -0.46
C VAL A 93 -18.96 -7.02 0.00
N VAL A 94 -19.32 -7.99 -0.83
CA VAL A 94 -20.39 -8.97 -0.56
C VAL A 94 -19.88 -10.35 -0.16
N ASP A 95 -18.56 -10.55 -0.18
CA ASP A 95 -17.91 -11.83 0.10
C ASP A 95 -17.92 -12.15 1.60
N ALA A 96 -18.65 -13.21 1.98
CA ALA A 96 -18.83 -13.60 3.39
C ALA A 96 -17.52 -13.99 4.12
N PRO A 97 -16.56 -14.70 3.51
CA PRO A 97 -15.21 -14.86 4.06
C PRO A 97 -14.53 -13.52 4.39
N THR A 98 -14.48 -12.57 3.45
CA THR A 98 -13.88 -11.24 3.66
C THR A 98 -14.59 -10.46 4.77
N ILE A 99 -15.93 -10.42 4.76
CA ILE A 99 -16.74 -9.79 5.82
C ILE A 99 -16.43 -10.42 7.19
N SER A 100 -16.42 -11.75 7.27
CA SER A 100 -16.13 -12.46 8.53
C SER A 100 -14.69 -12.26 9.02
N TYR A 101 -13.73 -12.10 8.10
CA TYR A 101 -12.35 -11.77 8.43
C TYR A 101 -12.22 -10.35 9.00
N ILE A 102 -12.85 -9.35 8.37
CA ILE A 102 -12.87 -7.96 8.86
C ILE A 102 -13.43 -7.92 10.28
N GLN A 103 -14.58 -8.56 10.53
CA GLN A 103 -15.18 -8.62 11.86
C GLN A 103 -14.24 -9.28 12.87
N LYS A 104 -13.79 -10.52 12.63
CA LYS A 104 -12.91 -11.26 13.56
C LYS A 104 -11.59 -10.55 13.88
N THR A 105 -11.03 -9.81 12.93
CA THR A 105 -9.75 -9.11 13.11
C THR A 105 -9.92 -7.80 13.89
N LEU A 106 -11.07 -7.13 13.76
CA LEU A 106 -11.35 -5.85 14.42
C LEU A 106 -12.15 -5.99 15.73
N GLU A 107 -12.82 -7.11 15.95
CA GLU A 107 -13.47 -7.51 17.22
C GLU A 107 -12.52 -8.31 18.14
N ALA A 108 -11.20 -8.24 17.90
CA ALA A 108 -10.18 -8.84 18.75
C ALA A 108 -9.72 -7.86 19.85
N ASP A 109 -9.51 -8.35 21.08
CA ASP A 109 -9.06 -7.52 22.22
C ASP A 109 -7.60 -7.04 22.11
N ASP A 110 -6.72 -7.82 21.46
CA ASP A 110 -5.25 -7.63 21.47
C ASP A 110 -4.72 -6.64 20.42
N TRP A 111 -5.40 -5.50 20.19
CA TRP A 111 -4.90 -4.43 19.30
C TRP A 111 -3.72 -3.60 19.88
N TYR A 112 -2.98 -4.15 20.86
CA TYR A 112 -1.85 -3.47 21.50
C TYR A 112 -0.65 -3.37 20.56
N TYR A 113 -0.49 -2.21 19.92
CA TYR A 113 0.74 -1.86 19.22
C TYR A 113 1.90 -1.66 20.22
N PRO A 114 2.93 -2.53 20.23
CA PRO A 114 4.13 -2.22 21.01
C PRO A 114 4.84 -1.01 20.40
N GLU A 115 5.37 -0.13 21.26
CA GLU A 115 6.23 0.99 20.85
C GLU A 115 7.32 0.50 19.90
N ALA A 116 7.37 1.08 18.69
CA ALA A 116 8.28 0.63 17.64
C ALA A 116 9.74 0.90 18.01
N ARG A 117 10.40 -0.08 18.63
CA ARG A 117 11.85 -0.07 18.80
C ARG A 117 12.49 -0.32 17.44
N ASN A 118 13.00 0.74 16.83
CA ASN A 118 13.60 0.69 15.49
C ASN A 118 14.93 -0.08 15.48
N THR A 119 14.82 -1.40 15.44
CA THR A 119 15.82 -2.30 14.90
C THR A 119 15.34 -2.82 13.57
N VAL A 120 16.06 -2.47 12.50
CA VAL A 120 16.10 -3.32 11.29
C VAL A 120 16.50 -4.72 11.74
N GLY A 121 15.83 -5.74 11.23
CA GLY A 121 16.01 -7.12 11.67
C GLY A 121 15.83 -8.14 10.56
N ILE A 122 16.52 -9.28 10.72
CA ILE A 122 16.07 -10.56 10.19
C ILE A 122 15.36 -11.26 11.36
N VAL A 123 14.06 -11.52 11.22
CA VAL A 123 13.19 -12.04 12.28
C VAL A 123 12.50 -13.31 11.79
N PRO A 124 12.93 -14.50 12.27
CA PRO A 124 12.20 -15.74 12.04
C PRO A 124 10.82 -15.70 12.71
N SER A 125 9.82 -16.22 11.99
CA SER A 125 8.48 -16.60 12.47
C SER A 125 8.35 -18.13 12.40
N GLU A 126 7.20 -18.69 12.77
CA GLU A 126 6.96 -20.14 12.65
C GLU A 126 6.85 -20.61 11.19
N GLU A 127 6.38 -19.74 10.28
CA GLU A 127 6.14 -20.08 8.86
C GLU A 127 7.20 -19.52 7.89
N TYR A 128 7.74 -18.33 8.16
CA TYR A 128 8.66 -17.60 7.28
C TYR A 128 9.67 -16.78 8.08
N THR A 129 10.73 -16.29 7.43
CA THR A 129 11.68 -15.32 8.00
C THR A 129 11.46 -13.96 7.36
N SER A 130 11.18 -12.94 8.17
CA SER A 130 11.07 -11.55 7.72
C SER A 130 12.46 -10.93 7.60
N ILE A 131 12.72 -10.21 6.51
CA ILE A 131 13.93 -9.43 6.26
C ILE A 131 13.51 -7.98 6.01
N GLU A 132 13.93 -7.07 6.89
CA GLU A 132 13.79 -5.63 6.71
C GLU A 132 15.05 -5.04 6.07
N LEU A 133 14.86 -4.18 5.06
CA LEU A 133 15.96 -3.51 4.35
C LEU A 133 15.67 -2.01 4.24
N THR A 134 16.64 -1.18 4.61
CA THR A 134 16.59 0.28 4.44
C THR A 134 17.95 0.81 3.99
N GLY A 135 17.97 1.83 3.13
CA GLY A 135 19.21 2.50 2.75
C GLY A 135 19.03 3.51 1.61
N THR A 136 20.15 3.90 0.99
CA THR A 136 20.15 4.72 -0.23
C THR A 136 19.89 3.85 -1.45
N ASP A 137 18.92 4.25 -2.27
CA ASP A 137 18.56 3.60 -3.52
C ASP A 137 19.60 3.87 -4.63
N ARG A 138 19.69 2.97 -5.60
CA ARG A 138 20.45 3.14 -6.85
C ARG A 138 19.87 2.28 -7.98
N PRO A 139 20.01 2.68 -9.26
CA PRO A 139 19.61 1.85 -10.39
C PRO A 139 20.19 0.43 -10.31
N GLY A 140 19.30 -0.58 -10.27
CA GLY A 140 19.65 -1.99 -10.19
C GLY A 140 19.81 -2.58 -8.78
N LEU A 141 19.70 -1.79 -7.69
CA LEU A 141 19.84 -2.30 -6.31
C LEU A 141 18.89 -3.47 -6.00
N LEU A 142 17.60 -3.35 -6.34
CA LEU A 142 16.65 -4.43 -6.08
C LEU A 142 17.00 -5.71 -6.84
N SER A 143 17.48 -5.61 -8.08
CA SER A 143 17.97 -6.78 -8.83
C SER A 143 19.18 -7.44 -8.15
N GLU A 144 20.06 -6.67 -7.50
CA GLU A 144 21.18 -7.21 -6.72
C GLU A 144 20.72 -7.88 -5.43
N VAL A 145 19.71 -7.31 -4.75
CA VAL A 145 19.08 -7.90 -3.55
C VAL A 145 18.39 -9.23 -3.90
N CYS A 146 17.56 -9.25 -4.95
CA CYS A 146 16.87 -10.47 -5.40
C CYS A 146 17.86 -11.55 -5.85
N ALA A 147 18.95 -11.18 -6.51
CA ALA A 147 20.02 -12.11 -6.88
C ALA A 147 20.75 -12.69 -5.65
N VAL A 148 21.01 -11.89 -4.61
CA VAL A 148 21.58 -12.39 -3.35
C VAL A 148 20.63 -13.36 -2.65
N LEU A 149 19.33 -13.05 -2.56
CA LEU A 149 18.34 -13.94 -1.96
C LEU A 149 18.26 -15.28 -2.72
N ALA A 150 18.18 -15.24 -4.05
CA ALA A 150 18.16 -16.45 -4.88
C ALA A 150 19.43 -17.30 -4.73
N VAL A 151 20.62 -16.68 -4.68
CA VAL A 151 21.91 -17.38 -4.48
C VAL A 151 22.04 -17.96 -3.06
N MET A 152 21.36 -17.38 -2.06
CA MET A 152 21.31 -17.90 -0.68
C MET A 152 20.19 -18.93 -0.46
N GLY A 153 19.54 -19.41 -1.53
CA GLY A 153 18.45 -20.39 -1.45
C GLY A 153 17.21 -19.86 -0.71
N CYS A 154 16.98 -18.54 -0.73
CA CYS A 154 15.80 -17.92 -0.12
C CYS A 154 14.69 -17.83 -1.18
N ALA A 155 13.60 -18.57 -0.99
CA ALA A 155 12.37 -18.37 -1.75
C ALA A 155 11.64 -17.13 -1.19
N VAL A 156 11.12 -16.26 -2.06
CA VAL A 156 10.38 -15.05 -1.64
C VAL A 156 8.89 -15.36 -1.69
N GLN A 157 8.26 -15.51 -0.51
CA GLN A 157 6.84 -15.80 -0.40
C GLN A 157 5.99 -14.53 -0.59
N SER A 158 6.42 -13.42 0.01
CA SER A 158 5.86 -12.10 -0.27
C SER A 158 6.90 -11.01 -0.05
N ALA A 159 6.76 -9.88 -0.73
CA ALA A 159 7.62 -8.73 -0.49
C ALA A 159 6.91 -7.42 -0.85
N GLU A 160 7.26 -6.35 -0.15
CA GLU A 160 6.87 -5.00 -0.53
C GLU A 160 8.08 -4.09 -0.46
N LEU A 161 8.25 -3.24 -1.47
CA LEU A 161 9.35 -2.28 -1.57
C LEU A 161 8.84 -0.93 -2.07
N TRP A 162 9.29 0.15 -1.43
CA TRP A 162 9.04 1.53 -1.85
C TRP A 162 10.39 2.25 -2.05
N THR A 163 10.45 3.17 -3.02
CA THR A 163 11.58 4.10 -3.19
C THR A 163 11.08 5.54 -3.32
N HIS A 164 11.74 6.48 -2.66
CA HIS A 164 11.35 7.89 -2.65
C HIS A 164 12.54 8.75 -2.20
N ASN A 165 12.79 9.88 -2.88
CA ASN A 165 13.86 10.85 -2.57
C ASN A 165 15.22 10.19 -2.24
N THR A 166 15.68 9.31 -3.14
CA THR A 166 16.89 8.46 -3.05
C THR A 166 16.97 7.48 -1.86
N ARG A 167 15.90 7.31 -1.08
CA ARG A 167 15.76 6.26 -0.05
C ARG A 167 15.02 5.05 -0.61
N VAL A 168 15.44 3.85 -0.19
CA VAL A 168 14.69 2.59 -0.36
C VAL A 168 14.30 2.02 1.01
N ALA A 169 13.12 1.42 1.08
CA ALA A 169 12.71 0.54 2.16
C ALA A 169 12.03 -0.71 1.59
N ALA A 170 12.28 -1.88 2.17
CA ALA A 170 11.63 -3.14 1.81
C ALA A 170 11.35 -4.01 3.03
N VAL A 171 10.23 -4.74 3.00
CA VAL A 171 9.94 -5.87 3.89
C VAL A 171 9.76 -7.10 3.02
N VAL A 172 10.54 -8.15 3.28
CA VAL A 172 10.57 -9.38 2.48
C VAL A 172 10.33 -10.57 3.39
N HIS A 173 9.27 -11.34 3.14
CA HIS A 173 9.01 -12.62 3.79
C HIS A 173 9.64 -13.73 2.94
N VAL A 174 10.64 -14.43 3.48
CA VAL A 174 11.35 -15.51 2.80
C VAL A 174 11.21 -16.84 3.52
N THR A 175 11.19 -17.93 2.76
CA THR A 175 11.36 -19.29 3.24
C THR A 175 12.64 -19.90 2.67
N ASP A 176 13.09 -21.00 3.26
CA ASP A 176 14.14 -21.82 2.66
C ASP A 176 13.61 -22.56 1.42
N ALA A 177 14.35 -22.49 0.31
CA ALA A 177 13.93 -23.06 -0.97
C ALA A 177 14.03 -24.61 -1.03
N GLU A 178 14.73 -25.27 -0.10
CA GLU A 178 14.84 -26.74 -0.07
C GLU A 178 13.80 -27.40 0.87
N SER A 179 13.58 -26.83 2.05
CA SER A 179 12.65 -27.34 3.08
C SER A 179 11.28 -26.66 3.09
N GLY A 180 11.15 -25.47 2.51
CA GLY A 180 9.92 -24.67 2.47
C GLY A 180 9.56 -23.94 3.77
N GLY A 181 10.33 -24.11 4.85
CA GLY A 181 10.08 -23.49 6.16
C GLY A 181 10.79 -22.15 6.39
N ALA A 182 10.64 -21.60 7.58
CA ALA A 182 11.40 -20.43 8.03
C ALA A 182 12.92 -20.71 8.05
N ILE A 183 13.72 -19.67 7.82
CA ILE A 183 15.18 -19.71 7.96
C ILE A 183 15.53 -19.27 9.39
N ASP A 184 15.82 -20.25 10.26
CA ASP A 184 16.14 -20.06 11.67
C ASP A 184 17.64 -20.17 12.01
N ASP A 185 18.44 -20.86 11.17
CA ASP A 185 19.87 -21.02 11.39
C ASP A 185 20.62 -19.68 11.48
N ALA A 186 21.20 -19.44 12.66
CA ALA A 186 21.90 -18.20 12.98
C ALA A 186 23.13 -17.94 12.10
N GLY A 187 23.79 -19.01 11.60
CA GLY A 187 24.92 -18.88 10.66
C GLY A 187 24.47 -18.32 9.31
N ARG A 188 23.46 -18.94 8.71
CA ARG A 188 22.84 -18.52 7.45
C ARG A 188 22.19 -17.13 7.56
N ILE A 189 21.53 -16.81 8.67
CA ILE A 189 21.00 -15.47 8.96
C ILE A 189 22.14 -14.43 8.95
N ALA A 190 23.28 -14.73 9.60
CA ALA A 190 24.44 -13.84 9.61
C ALA A 190 25.06 -13.66 8.20
N ASP A 191 25.14 -14.74 7.41
CA ASP A 191 25.65 -14.69 6.04
C ASP A 191 24.73 -13.90 5.08
N ILE A 192 23.40 -14.06 5.19
CA ILE A 192 22.41 -13.27 4.45
C ILE A 192 22.53 -11.79 4.85
N SER A 193 22.56 -11.51 6.15
CA SER A 193 22.72 -10.15 6.71
C SER A 193 24.01 -9.49 6.23
N ALA A 194 25.14 -10.20 6.23
CA ALA A 194 26.42 -9.69 5.74
C ALA A 194 26.40 -9.38 4.24
N ARG A 195 25.78 -10.24 3.41
CA ARG A 195 25.69 -10.05 1.95
C ARG A 195 24.77 -8.88 1.59
N LEU A 196 23.59 -8.79 2.18
CA LEU A 196 22.66 -7.68 1.96
C LEU A 196 23.22 -6.36 2.53
N GLY A 197 23.85 -6.41 3.71
CA GLY A 197 24.56 -5.28 4.32
C GLY A 197 25.73 -4.76 3.49
N ASN A 198 26.40 -5.61 2.69
CA ASN A 198 27.40 -5.15 1.72
C ASN A 198 26.77 -4.36 0.55
N LEU A 199 25.58 -4.74 0.08
CA LEU A 199 24.87 -4.03 -1.01
C LEU A 199 24.33 -2.66 -0.59
N LEU A 200 24.01 -2.49 0.69
CA LEU A 200 23.35 -1.29 1.24
C LEU A 200 24.32 -0.26 1.83
N ARG A 201 25.62 -0.31 1.54
CA ARG A 201 26.64 0.59 2.15
C ARG A 201 26.60 2.04 1.63
N GLY A 202 25.58 2.78 2.04
CA GLY A 202 25.54 4.24 2.11
C GLY A 202 25.57 4.70 3.57
N GLN A 203 24.47 4.49 4.29
CA GLN A 203 24.34 4.58 5.76
C GLN A 203 23.22 3.62 6.20
N SER A 204 23.57 2.39 6.59
CA SER A 204 22.58 1.32 6.83
C SER A 204 22.94 0.47 8.05
N ASP A 205 22.14 0.59 9.10
CA ASP A 205 22.23 -0.21 10.34
C ASP A 205 21.51 -1.56 10.14
N VAL A 206 22.11 -2.51 9.42
CA VAL A 206 21.59 -3.89 9.38
C VAL A 206 21.97 -4.57 10.69
N ARG A 207 20.99 -4.75 11.58
CA ARG A 207 21.14 -5.39 12.89
C ARG A 207 20.36 -6.71 12.93
N ALA A 208 20.73 -7.59 13.85
CA ALA A 208 19.93 -8.76 14.20
C ALA A 208 19.04 -8.40 15.40
N GLY A 209 17.94 -7.68 15.14
CA GLY A 209 17.00 -7.23 16.17
C GLY A 209 15.84 -8.21 16.37
N GLY A 210 15.83 -8.94 17.48
CA GLY A 210 14.68 -9.77 17.88
C GLY A 210 13.63 -8.96 18.63
N GLY A 211 12.42 -8.84 18.08
CA GLY A 211 11.27 -8.26 18.79
C GLY A 211 10.27 -7.48 17.93
N ALA A 212 9.53 -8.17 17.04
CA ALA A 212 8.47 -7.55 16.21
C ALA A 212 7.30 -8.52 15.88
N GLY A 213 6.91 -9.40 16.81
CA GLY A 213 5.98 -10.52 16.61
C GLY A 213 4.50 -10.19 16.30
N SER A 214 4.22 -9.00 15.76
CA SER A 214 2.89 -8.59 15.27
C SER A 214 3.06 -7.60 14.10
N LEU A 215 3.84 -6.52 14.28
CA LEU A 215 4.11 -5.52 13.24
C LEU A 215 4.76 -6.09 11.95
N ALA A 216 5.40 -7.27 12.01
CA ALA A 216 5.93 -7.95 10.83
C ALA A 216 4.85 -8.45 9.85
N GLN A 217 3.59 -8.54 10.27
CA GLN A 217 2.45 -8.91 9.42
C GLN A 217 2.00 -7.73 8.53
N HIS A 218 1.87 -6.53 9.11
CA HIS A 218 1.44 -5.31 8.41
C HIS A 218 2.61 -4.65 7.65
N LYS A 219 3.07 -5.28 6.57
CA LYS A 219 4.21 -4.83 5.74
C LYS A 219 4.13 -3.35 5.35
N GLU A 220 2.96 -2.86 4.90
CA GLU A 220 2.77 -1.46 4.52
C GLU A 220 2.96 -0.48 5.69
N ARG A 221 2.51 -0.87 6.90
CA ARG A 221 2.66 -0.08 8.13
C ARG A 221 4.13 0.00 8.51
N ARG A 222 4.86 -1.12 8.36
CA ARG A 222 6.28 -1.19 8.64
C ARG A 222 7.11 -0.41 7.63
N LEU A 223 6.75 -0.42 6.34
CA LEU A 223 7.34 0.44 5.31
C LEU A 223 7.11 1.93 5.60
N HIS A 224 5.91 2.30 6.08
CA HIS A 224 5.63 3.68 6.48
C HIS A 224 6.59 4.15 7.58
N GLN A 225 6.76 3.36 8.65
CA GLN A 225 7.72 3.64 9.73
C GLN A 225 9.17 3.73 9.23
N MET A 226 9.60 2.76 8.42
CA MET A 226 10.96 2.72 7.85
C MET A 226 11.25 3.86 6.86
N MET A 227 10.23 4.50 6.30
CA MET A 227 10.36 5.74 5.49
C MET A 227 10.16 7.02 6.30
N PHE A 228 9.51 6.95 7.46
CA PHE A 228 9.30 8.09 8.38
C PHE A 228 10.56 8.46 9.18
N ASP A 229 11.47 7.51 9.39
CA ASP A 229 12.71 7.65 10.18
C ASP A 229 13.70 8.67 9.57
N ASP A 230 13.41 9.95 9.71
CA ASP A 230 14.25 11.07 9.27
C ASP A 230 15.20 11.53 10.40
N ARG A 231 16.40 10.94 10.41
CA ARG A 231 17.58 11.45 11.11
C ARG A 231 18.57 12.14 10.15
N GLY A 232 18.13 12.46 8.93
CA GLY A 232 19.01 12.67 7.78
C GLY A 232 18.67 13.91 6.98
N GLY A 233 18.30 15.01 7.65
CA GLY A 233 17.85 16.26 7.03
C GLY A 233 18.76 16.76 5.91
N HIS A 234 18.34 16.51 4.68
CA HIS A 234 18.91 17.00 3.43
C HIS A 234 17.83 17.71 2.61
N ALA A 235 18.27 18.61 1.74
CA ALA A 235 17.51 19.48 0.83
C ALA A 235 15.99 19.27 0.74
N ALA A 236 15.24 20.35 1.00
CA ALA A 236 13.89 20.47 0.46
C ALA A 236 13.95 20.31 -1.09
N PRO A 237 12.94 19.67 -1.73
CA PRO A 237 12.91 19.56 -3.18
C PRO A 237 12.87 20.94 -3.84
N ASP A 238 13.53 21.08 -4.99
CA ASP A 238 13.50 22.31 -5.78
C ASP A 238 12.04 22.65 -6.17
N ALA A 239 11.68 23.93 -6.03
CA ALA A 239 10.27 24.37 -6.01
C ALA A 239 9.58 24.38 -7.39
N ASP A 240 10.27 24.02 -8.47
CA ASP A 240 9.90 24.27 -9.87
C ASP A 240 9.39 23.03 -10.64
N ALA A 241 8.89 22.01 -9.95
CA ALA A 241 8.17 20.87 -10.56
C ALA A 241 6.67 21.17 -10.76
N ALA A 242 6.34 22.00 -11.76
CA ALA A 242 4.96 22.41 -12.06
C ALA A 242 4.15 21.31 -12.81
N GLY A 243 3.66 20.31 -12.07
CA GLY A 243 2.74 19.25 -12.54
C GLY A 243 1.29 19.41 -12.02
N PRO A 244 0.31 18.67 -12.58
CA PRO A 244 -1.11 18.83 -12.27
C PRO A 244 -1.52 18.30 -10.89
N ALA A 245 -2.49 18.96 -10.26
CA ALA A 245 -3.10 18.58 -8.97
C ALA A 245 -2.11 18.43 -7.80
N ARG A 246 -1.29 19.47 -7.57
CA ARG A 246 -0.40 19.64 -6.42
C ARG A 246 -1.11 19.31 -5.09
N THR A 247 -0.50 18.46 -4.28
CA THR A 247 -0.92 18.19 -2.90
C THR A 247 -0.91 19.48 -2.07
N GLU A 248 -2.01 19.76 -1.39
CA GLU A 248 -2.17 20.88 -0.46
C GLU A 248 -2.41 20.31 0.95
N VAL A 249 -1.48 20.60 1.87
CA VAL A 249 -1.64 20.28 3.30
C VAL A 249 -1.66 21.59 4.09
N SER A 250 -2.80 21.91 4.68
CA SER A 250 -2.93 23.06 5.58
C SER A 250 -3.06 22.59 7.04
N VAL A 251 -2.35 23.27 7.94
CA VAL A 251 -2.36 23.00 9.38
C VAL A 251 -2.69 24.30 10.09
N THR A 252 -3.74 24.32 10.91
CA THR A 252 -4.26 25.51 11.60
C THR A 252 -4.64 25.21 13.05
N ALA A 253 -4.57 26.22 13.93
CA ALA A 253 -4.88 26.06 15.34
C ALA A 253 -6.38 26.34 15.63
N CYS A 254 -7.10 25.34 16.14
CA CYS A 254 -8.49 25.47 16.57
C CYS A 254 -8.54 25.89 18.04
N ALA A 255 -8.44 27.20 18.27
CA ALA A 255 -8.31 27.79 19.61
C ALA A 255 -9.47 27.46 20.57
N GLU A 256 -10.70 27.28 20.06
CA GLU A 256 -11.90 27.09 20.88
C GLU A 256 -11.99 25.71 21.56
N ARG A 257 -11.31 24.69 21.03
CA ARG A 257 -11.36 23.30 21.55
C ARG A 257 -9.98 22.69 21.82
N GLY A 258 -8.91 23.47 21.69
CA GLY A 258 -7.53 23.00 21.90
C GLY A 258 -7.15 21.86 20.93
N TYR A 259 -7.56 21.97 19.67
CA TYR A 259 -7.21 21.05 18.59
C TYR A 259 -6.25 21.73 17.61
N THR A 260 -5.48 20.94 16.88
CA THR A 260 -4.96 21.36 15.56
C THR A 260 -5.87 20.77 14.49
N ALA A 261 -6.34 21.61 13.56
CA ALA A 261 -7.05 21.16 12.37
C ALA A 261 -6.04 20.96 11.23
N VAL A 262 -6.04 19.78 10.63
CA VAL A 262 -5.23 19.41 9.46
C VAL A 262 -6.17 19.12 8.31
N VAL A 263 -6.01 19.83 7.20
CA VAL A 263 -6.77 19.61 5.97
C VAL A 263 -5.81 19.21 4.86
N VAL A 264 -6.12 18.09 4.19
CA VAL A 264 -5.40 17.56 3.05
C VAL A 264 -6.31 17.60 1.82
N ARG A 265 -5.84 18.21 0.74
CA ARG A 265 -6.46 18.17 -0.59
C ARG A 265 -5.44 17.65 -1.61
N CYS A 266 -5.77 16.57 -2.31
CA CYS A 266 -4.89 15.98 -3.33
C CYS A 266 -5.69 15.13 -4.32
N ARG A 267 -5.00 14.41 -5.23
CA ARG A 267 -5.62 13.39 -6.09
C ARG A 267 -6.03 12.16 -5.25
N ASP A 268 -7.25 11.66 -5.46
CA ASP A 268 -7.74 10.45 -4.82
C ASP A 268 -6.95 9.22 -5.30
N ARG A 269 -6.71 8.27 -4.38
CA ARG A 269 -6.07 6.99 -4.65
C ARG A 269 -6.36 5.97 -3.54
N PRO A 270 -6.26 4.67 -3.82
CA PRO A 270 -6.23 3.64 -2.78
C PRO A 270 -5.22 3.98 -1.67
N LYS A 271 -5.58 3.60 -0.44
CA LYS A 271 -4.73 3.71 0.76
C LYS A 271 -4.31 5.15 1.15
N LEU A 272 -4.95 6.19 0.59
CA LEU A 272 -4.64 7.59 0.96
C LEU A 272 -4.89 7.90 2.44
N LEU A 273 -6.04 7.47 2.99
CA LEU A 273 -6.33 7.60 4.43
C LEU A 273 -5.32 6.83 5.32
N PHE A 274 -4.80 5.70 4.82
CA PHE A 274 -3.80 4.93 5.53
C PHE A 274 -2.50 5.73 5.70
N ASP A 275 -2.01 6.38 4.64
CA ASP A 275 -0.76 7.16 4.70
C ASP A 275 -0.89 8.38 5.61
N THR A 276 -2.02 9.08 5.58
CA THR A 276 -2.26 10.27 6.41
C THR A 276 -2.48 9.91 7.88
N VAL A 277 -3.29 8.90 8.21
CA VAL A 277 -3.42 8.40 9.59
C VAL A 277 -2.11 7.83 10.12
N CYS A 278 -1.39 7.02 9.33
CA CYS A 278 -0.06 6.52 9.73
C CYS A 278 0.90 7.67 10.04
N THR A 279 0.93 8.72 9.21
CA THR A 279 1.78 9.90 9.44
C THR A 279 1.41 10.65 10.71
N ILE A 280 0.11 10.86 10.95
CA ILE A 280 -0.38 11.54 12.15
C ILE A 280 0.02 10.74 13.40
N THR A 281 -0.16 9.42 13.41
CA THR A 281 0.22 8.56 14.54
C THR A 281 1.73 8.42 14.72
N ASP A 282 2.51 8.30 13.63
CA ASP A 282 3.99 8.21 13.70
C ASP A 282 4.62 9.54 14.17
N MET A 283 3.90 10.65 14.04
CA MET A 283 4.26 11.94 14.63
C MET A 283 3.75 12.15 16.06
N GLU A 284 3.29 11.09 16.75
CA GLU A 284 2.76 11.13 18.11
C GLU A 284 1.48 12.00 18.27
N TYR A 285 0.63 12.06 17.24
CA TYR A 285 -0.70 12.67 17.31
C TYR A 285 -1.84 11.64 17.30
N VAL A 286 -2.90 11.96 18.03
CA VAL A 286 -4.17 11.23 18.08
C VAL A 286 -5.22 12.03 17.29
N VAL A 287 -5.90 11.37 16.35
CA VAL A 287 -7.11 11.91 15.70
C VAL A 287 -8.28 11.79 16.67
N HIS A 288 -8.94 12.91 16.98
CA HIS A 288 -10.17 12.93 17.78
C HIS A 288 -11.43 13.05 16.93
N HIS A 289 -11.40 13.85 15.86
CA HIS A 289 -12.50 13.88 14.89
C HIS A 289 -11.91 13.92 13.48
N GLY A 290 -12.65 13.45 12.49
CA GLY A 290 -12.28 13.71 11.10
C GLY A 290 -13.33 13.29 10.08
N THR A 291 -13.17 13.82 8.88
CA THR A 291 -14.04 13.59 7.72
C THR A 291 -13.18 13.31 6.51
N VAL A 292 -13.51 12.25 5.76
CA VAL A 292 -12.87 11.89 4.50
C VAL A 292 -13.91 11.71 3.41
N SER A 293 -13.63 12.26 2.23
CA SER A 293 -14.47 12.10 1.05
C SER A 293 -13.65 12.13 -0.22
N ALA A 294 -13.84 11.14 -1.08
CA ALA A 294 -13.49 11.24 -2.49
C ALA A 294 -14.42 12.26 -3.19
N GLU A 295 -13.84 13.26 -3.84
CA GLU A 295 -14.54 14.33 -4.55
C GLU A 295 -14.79 13.96 -6.03
N PRO A 296 -15.86 14.49 -6.65
CA PRO A 296 -16.09 14.35 -8.08
C PRO A 296 -14.90 14.84 -8.91
N GLY A 297 -14.46 14.05 -9.89
CA GLY A 297 -13.27 14.33 -10.70
C GLY A 297 -11.98 13.67 -10.19
N GLY A 298 -12.02 12.89 -9.10
CA GLY A 298 -10.85 12.15 -8.61
C GLY A 298 -9.91 12.98 -7.74
N GLY A 299 -10.42 14.03 -7.10
CA GLY A 299 -9.78 14.66 -5.95
C GLY A 299 -10.19 13.95 -4.65
N ALA A 300 -9.45 14.16 -3.57
CA ALA A 300 -9.80 13.72 -2.23
C ALA A 300 -9.68 14.87 -1.24
N TYR A 301 -10.66 14.97 -0.34
CA TYR A 301 -10.65 15.84 0.83
C TYR A 301 -10.52 15.00 2.09
N GLN A 302 -9.61 15.38 2.99
CA GLN A 302 -9.48 14.80 4.32
C GLN A 302 -9.27 15.91 5.35
N GLU A 303 -10.02 15.87 6.45
CA GLU A 303 -9.95 16.84 7.55
C GLU A 303 -9.82 16.09 8.88
N TYR A 304 -8.84 16.48 9.70
CA TYR A 304 -8.52 15.85 10.98
C TYR A 304 -8.39 16.88 12.10
N TYR A 305 -9.02 16.61 13.23
CA TYR A 305 -8.86 17.35 14.48
C TYR A 305 -7.96 16.54 15.42
N ILE A 306 -6.71 16.98 15.58
CA ILE A 306 -5.66 16.22 16.25
C ILE A 306 -5.17 16.91 17.53
N ARG A 307 -4.60 16.10 18.45
CA ARG A 307 -3.74 16.53 19.57
C ARG A 307 -2.54 15.60 19.66
N HIS A 308 -1.42 16.10 20.20
CA HIS A 308 -0.28 15.25 20.57
C HIS A 308 -0.70 14.26 21.67
N VAL A 309 0.01 13.15 21.83
CA VAL A 309 -0.24 12.18 22.92
C VAL A 309 -0.10 12.79 24.33
N ASP A 310 0.53 13.96 24.45
CA ASP A 310 0.64 14.71 25.71
C ASP A 310 -0.54 15.68 25.97
N GLY A 311 -1.57 15.62 25.12
CA GLY A 311 -2.81 16.41 25.24
C GLY A 311 -2.78 17.81 24.61
N HIS A 312 -1.67 18.25 24.00
CA HIS A 312 -1.55 19.61 23.45
C HIS A 312 -1.83 19.67 21.94
N ALA A 313 -2.22 20.85 21.47
CA ALA A 313 -2.18 21.21 20.05
C ALA A 313 -0.72 21.49 19.61
N VAL A 314 -0.47 21.50 18.29
CA VAL A 314 0.84 21.84 17.69
C VAL A 314 1.37 23.14 18.28
N ARG A 315 2.55 23.10 18.90
CA ARG A 315 3.07 24.20 19.74
C ARG A 315 3.87 25.24 18.97
N CYS A 316 4.54 24.85 17.87
CA CYS A 316 5.43 25.76 17.16
C CYS A 316 5.46 25.59 15.63
N GLU A 317 5.95 26.60 14.92
CA GLU A 317 5.99 26.60 13.45
C GLU A 317 6.92 25.52 12.87
N ALA A 318 7.99 25.15 13.58
CA ALA A 318 8.91 24.09 13.14
C ALA A 318 8.25 22.69 13.17
N GLU A 319 7.41 22.45 14.17
CA GLU A 319 6.59 21.26 14.37
C GLU A 319 5.44 21.21 13.37
N ARG A 320 4.75 22.34 13.16
CA ARG A 320 3.75 22.55 12.10
C ARG A 320 4.32 22.24 10.70
N GLN A 321 5.46 22.81 10.36
CA GLN A 321 6.10 22.58 9.06
C GLN A 321 6.70 21.17 8.93
N ARG A 322 7.08 20.51 10.05
CA ARG A 322 7.39 19.07 10.05
C ARG A 322 6.15 18.26 9.68
N LEU A 323 5.00 18.53 10.30
CA LEU A 323 3.74 17.82 10.04
C LEU A 323 3.29 17.98 8.58
N VAL A 324 3.36 19.19 8.02
CA VAL A 324 3.11 19.47 6.60
C VAL A 324 4.02 18.60 5.72
N ARG A 325 5.36 18.70 5.87
CA ARG A 325 6.32 17.94 5.04
C ARG A 325 6.18 16.43 5.17
N CYS A 326 5.89 15.92 6.37
CA CYS A 326 5.71 14.49 6.59
C CYS A 326 4.45 13.97 5.87
N LEU A 327 3.35 14.73 5.89
CA LEU A 327 2.11 14.39 5.18
C LEU A 327 2.29 14.50 3.66
N GLU A 328 2.88 15.59 3.16
CA GLU A 328 3.21 15.77 1.74
C GLU A 328 4.03 14.58 1.22
N ALA A 329 5.15 14.26 1.89
CA ALA A 329 6.01 13.15 1.50
C ALA A 329 5.32 11.78 1.60
N ALA A 330 4.46 11.55 2.60
CA ALA A 330 3.68 10.31 2.74
C ALA A 330 2.67 10.13 1.59
N ILE A 331 2.02 11.22 1.16
CA ILE A 331 1.12 11.23 0.02
C ILE A 331 1.91 10.94 -1.26
N GLU A 332 3.03 11.65 -1.47
CA GLU A 332 3.88 11.61 -2.67
C GLU A 332 4.57 10.26 -2.92
N ARG A 333 4.99 9.54 -1.86
CA ARG A 333 5.59 8.19 -1.95
C ARG A 333 4.75 7.19 -2.78
N ARG A 334 3.44 7.41 -2.86
CA ARG A 334 2.46 6.53 -3.50
C ARG A 334 1.70 7.18 -4.67
N THR A 335 1.94 8.44 -5.00
CA THR A 335 1.40 9.10 -6.22
C THR A 335 2.40 9.16 -7.37
N ALA A 336 3.61 8.64 -7.21
CA ALA A 336 4.64 8.63 -8.26
C ALA A 336 4.11 8.01 -9.57
N GLU A 337 3.95 8.85 -10.61
CA GLU A 337 3.43 8.42 -11.90
C GLU A 337 4.43 7.51 -12.63
N GLY A 338 3.94 6.47 -13.30
CA GLY A 338 4.78 5.45 -13.91
C GLY A 338 3.99 4.35 -14.60
N LEU A 339 4.72 3.38 -15.14
CA LEU A 339 4.18 2.18 -15.77
C LEU A 339 3.81 1.14 -14.69
N GLU A 340 2.53 0.76 -14.61
CA GLU A 340 2.11 -0.37 -13.76
C GLU A 340 2.09 -1.67 -14.57
N LEU A 341 2.97 -2.59 -14.20
CA LEU A 341 3.06 -3.95 -14.73
C LEU A 341 2.60 -4.96 -13.69
N GLU A 342 1.75 -5.90 -14.09
CA GLU A 342 1.35 -7.07 -13.32
C GLU A 342 1.89 -8.33 -14.02
N VAL A 343 2.73 -9.09 -13.32
CA VAL A 343 3.23 -10.40 -13.73
C VAL A 343 2.34 -11.47 -13.12
N ARG A 344 1.88 -12.43 -13.93
CA ARG A 344 1.28 -13.70 -13.45
C ARG A 344 1.96 -14.89 -14.11
N THR A 345 2.48 -15.81 -13.31
CA THR A 345 3.13 -17.04 -13.77
C THR A 345 3.09 -18.09 -12.68
N GLY A 346 3.33 -19.36 -13.03
CA GLY A 346 3.75 -20.35 -12.03
C GLY A 346 5.04 -19.88 -11.35
N ASP A 347 5.07 -19.97 -10.02
CA ASP A 347 6.21 -19.55 -9.19
C ASP A 347 7.38 -20.55 -9.29
N ARG A 348 8.60 -20.05 -9.09
CA ARG A 348 9.83 -20.84 -9.07
C ARG A 348 10.96 -20.09 -8.36
N ALA A 349 11.90 -20.86 -7.81
CA ALA A 349 13.17 -20.30 -7.33
C ALA A 349 13.83 -19.40 -8.38
N GLY A 350 14.27 -18.22 -7.93
CA GLY A 350 14.92 -17.20 -8.77
C GLY A 350 13.99 -16.34 -9.65
N LEU A 351 12.68 -16.60 -9.71
CA LEU A 351 11.74 -15.87 -10.59
C LEU A 351 11.86 -14.34 -10.45
N LEU A 352 11.77 -13.84 -9.22
CA LEU A 352 11.88 -12.40 -8.92
C LEU A 352 13.27 -11.84 -9.29
N SER A 353 14.33 -12.63 -9.17
CA SER A 353 15.68 -12.23 -9.62
C SER A 353 15.75 -12.07 -11.14
N ASP A 354 15.10 -12.94 -11.90
CA ASP A 354 15.07 -12.86 -13.36
C ASP A 354 14.22 -11.67 -13.84
N ILE A 355 13.03 -11.47 -13.27
CA ILE A 355 12.14 -10.34 -13.61
C ILE A 355 12.81 -8.98 -13.30
N THR A 356 13.34 -8.81 -12.09
CA THR A 356 14.00 -7.55 -11.69
C THR A 356 15.29 -7.31 -12.47
N ARG A 357 15.98 -8.38 -12.91
CA ARG A 357 17.11 -8.30 -13.85
C ARG A 357 16.66 -7.84 -15.24
N ILE A 358 15.57 -8.37 -15.80
CA ILE A 358 15.02 -7.92 -17.09
C ILE A 358 14.70 -6.42 -17.02
N PHE A 359 14.05 -5.93 -15.96
CA PHE A 359 13.79 -4.49 -15.81
C PHE A 359 15.10 -3.67 -15.77
N ARG A 360 16.12 -4.14 -15.04
CA ARG A 360 17.46 -3.50 -14.99
C ARG A 360 18.14 -3.47 -16.37
N GLU A 361 18.11 -4.57 -17.11
CA GLU A 361 18.74 -4.69 -18.44
C GLU A 361 18.02 -3.85 -19.52
N ASN A 362 16.73 -3.58 -19.33
CA ASN A 362 15.94 -2.63 -20.13
C ASN A 362 16.00 -1.19 -19.56
N GLY A 363 16.88 -0.91 -18.59
CA GLY A 363 17.17 0.43 -18.07
C GLY A 363 16.14 1.01 -17.10
N LEU A 364 15.19 0.21 -16.60
CA LEU A 364 14.10 0.69 -15.74
C LEU A 364 14.46 0.68 -14.26
N THR A 365 13.88 1.62 -13.52
CA THR A 365 13.95 1.70 -12.07
C THR A 365 12.62 1.28 -11.45
N ILE A 366 12.68 0.39 -10.45
CA ILE A 366 11.49 -0.12 -9.75
C ILE A 366 11.17 0.87 -8.63
N ARG A 367 10.14 1.68 -8.84
CA ARG A 367 9.71 2.70 -7.87
C ARG A 367 8.96 2.09 -6.69
N ARG A 368 8.12 1.09 -6.96
CA ARG A 368 7.35 0.32 -5.97
C ARG A 368 7.13 -1.11 -6.45
N ALA A 369 7.05 -2.07 -5.53
CA ALA A 369 6.66 -3.44 -5.82
C ALA A 369 5.71 -4.01 -4.74
N GLU A 370 4.68 -4.75 -5.17
CA GLU A 370 3.84 -5.66 -4.38
C GLU A 370 4.10 -7.08 -4.93
N ILE A 371 4.79 -7.95 -4.18
CA ILE A 371 5.18 -9.31 -4.58
C ILE A 371 4.38 -10.32 -3.76
N SER A 372 3.80 -11.34 -4.41
CA SER A 372 3.05 -12.39 -3.70
C SER A 372 3.08 -13.74 -4.42
N SER A 373 3.43 -14.80 -3.69
CA SER A 373 3.33 -16.20 -4.14
C SER A 373 2.28 -16.93 -3.31
N SER A 374 1.35 -17.63 -3.97
CA SER A 374 0.32 -18.45 -3.32
C SER A 374 -0.13 -19.58 -4.24
N GLY A 375 -0.34 -20.77 -3.68
CA GLY A 375 -0.81 -21.94 -4.43
C GLY A 375 0.13 -22.45 -5.55
N GLY A 376 1.35 -21.91 -5.66
CA GLY A 376 2.27 -22.16 -6.77
C GLY A 376 2.15 -21.15 -7.92
N GLU A 377 1.35 -20.10 -7.79
CA GLU A 377 1.35 -18.94 -8.70
C GLU A 377 1.97 -17.72 -8.04
N ALA A 378 2.82 -17.00 -8.79
CA ALA A 378 3.33 -15.69 -8.44
C ALA A 378 2.48 -14.61 -9.11
N VAL A 379 2.03 -13.62 -8.31
CA VAL A 379 1.26 -12.45 -8.74
C VAL A 379 1.97 -11.21 -8.22
N ASP A 380 2.78 -10.60 -9.08
CA ASP A 380 3.66 -9.50 -8.73
C ASP A 380 3.24 -8.22 -9.47
N THR A 381 3.05 -7.11 -8.76
CA THR A 381 2.76 -5.79 -9.35
C THR A 381 3.94 -4.84 -9.13
N PHE A 382 4.51 -4.34 -10.23
CA PHE A 382 5.64 -3.42 -10.26
C PHE A 382 5.23 -2.05 -10.82
N TYR A 383 5.77 -1.00 -10.22
CA TYR A 383 5.62 0.38 -10.67
C TYR A 383 6.97 0.88 -11.15
N LEU A 384 7.09 1.14 -12.45
CA LEU A 384 8.37 1.38 -13.13
C LEU A 384 8.46 2.79 -13.73
N SER A 385 9.66 3.36 -13.69
CA SER A 385 10.03 4.60 -14.40
C SER A 385 11.35 4.41 -15.15
N ASP A 386 11.73 5.40 -15.95
CA ASP A 386 13.15 5.56 -16.34
C ASP A 386 14.02 5.94 -15.09
N PRO A 387 15.36 5.99 -15.21
CA PRO A 387 16.25 6.39 -14.11
C PRO A 387 16.13 7.87 -13.66
N GLN A 388 15.40 8.70 -14.41
CA GLN A 388 15.16 10.11 -14.14
C GLN A 388 13.79 10.36 -13.47
N GLY A 389 12.90 9.36 -13.47
CA GLY A 389 11.56 9.42 -12.90
C GLY A 389 10.43 9.62 -13.93
N HIS A 390 10.73 9.60 -15.23
CA HIS A 390 9.72 9.77 -16.28
C HIS A 390 8.96 8.46 -16.62
N PRO A 391 7.77 8.60 -17.24
CA PRO A 391 7.10 7.53 -17.99
C PRO A 391 7.99 6.67 -18.90
N VAL A 392 7.70 5.37 -18.95
CA VAL A 392 8.42 4.38 -19.77
C VAL A 392 7.92 4.39 -21.21
N GLU A 393 8.83 4.51 -22.18
CA GLU A 393 8.50 4.45 -23.62
C GLU A 393 7.84 3.13 -24.04
N ALA A 394 6.86 3.21 -24.95
CA ALA A 394 6.12 2.04 -25.46
C ALA A 394 7.04 0.94 -26.03
N LYS A 395 8.12 1.33 -26.73
CA LYS A 395 9.13 0.40 -27.28
C LYS A 395 9.82 -0.44 -26.19
N THR A 396 10.04 0.14 -25.01
CA THR A 396 10.63 -0.57 -23.86
C THR A 396 9.61 -1.52 -23.24
N ILE A 397 8.32 -1.16 -23.23
CA ILE A 397 7.23 -2.07 -22.83
C ILE A 397 7.18 -3.29 -23.75
N GLU A 398 7.27 -3.09 -25.07
CA GLU A 398 7.34 -4.17 -26.07
C GLU A 398 8.57 -5.06 -25.88
N ALA A 399 9.75 -4.47 -25.66
CA ALA A 399 10.99 -5.21 -25.41
C ALA A 399 10.89 -6.10 -24.15
N ILE A 400 10.25 -5.61 -23.08
CA ILE A 400 10.04 -6.37 -21.85
C ILE A 400 8.98 -7.46 -22.06
N ARG A 401 7.87 -7.18 -22.78
CA ARG A 401 6.88 -8.21 -23.17
C ARG A 401 7.52 -9.36 -23.96
N ALA A 402 8.45 -9.06 -24.86
CA ALA A 402 9.18 -10.07 -25.63
C ALA A 402 10.14 -10.92 -24.78
N GLN A 403 10.62 -10.41 -23.64
CA GLN A 403 11.53 -11.11 -22.73
C GLN A 403 10.80 -11.90 -21.63
N VAL A 404 9.71 -11.35 -21.08
CA VAL A 404 8.90 -11.95 -20.00
C VAL A 404 7.80 -12.88 -20.53
N GLY A 405 7.32 -12.63 -21.75
CA GLY A 405 6.21 -13.33 -22.40
C GLY A 405 4.87 -12.57 -22.29
N GLU A 406 4.16 -12.44 -23.41
CA GLU A 406 2.91 -11.65 -23.48
C GLU A 406 1.78 -12.21 -22.61
N ALA A 407 1.69 -13.55 -22.47
CA ALA A 407 0.71 -14.21 -21.61
C ALA A 407 1.00 -14.00 -20.11
N THR A 408 2.24 -13.64 -19.77
CA THR A 408 2.76 -13.52 -18.40
C THR A 408 2.67 -12.07 -17.88
N LEU A 409 2.67 -11.08 -18.77
CA LEU A 409 2.85 -9.66 -18.42
C LEU A 409 1.68 -8.76 -18.85
N ARG A 410 0.83 -8.38 -17.89
CA ARG A 410 -0.27 -7.42 -18.09
C ARG A 410 0.20 -6.00 -17.78
N VAL A 411 0.01 -5.08 -18.73
CA VAL A 411 0.12 -3.64 -18.46
C VAL A 411 -1.23 -3.17 -17.90
N LYS A 412 -1.25 -2.53 -16.73
CA LYS A 412 -2.47 -1.98 -16.13
C LYS A 412 -2.62 -0.48 -16.34
N ASN A 413 -1.53 0.27 -16.16
CA ASN A 413 -1.49 1.71 -16.36
C ASN A 413 -0.27 2.09 -17.20
N ASN A 414 -0.49 2.87 -18.25
CA ASN A 414 0.56 3.45 -19.09
C ASN A 414 0.16 4.90 -19.40
N PRO A 415 0.85 5.93 -18.87
CA PRO A 415 0.51 7.33 -19.09
C PRO A 415 0.58 7.77 -20.57
N PHE A 416 1.34 7.07 -21.42
CA PHE A 416 1.34 7.35 -22.87
C PHE A 416 0.09 6.82 -23.61
N ALA A 417 -0.59 5.79 -23.08
CA ALA A 417 -1.74 5.18 -23.76
C ALA A 417 -2.97 6.11 -23.82
N ALA A 418 -3.05 7.09 -22.92
CA ALA A 418 -4.15 8.06 -22.87
C ALA A 418 -4.27 8.95 -24.12
N GLY A 419 -3.21 9.05 -24.95
CA GLY A 419 -3.25 9.81 -26.20
C GLY A 419 -4.02 9.13 -27.35
N ASP A 420 -3.90 7.80 -27.48
CA ASP A 420 -4.43 7.06 -28.63
C ASP A 420 -5.96 6.87 -28.57
N ASP A 421 -6.53 6.68 -27.38
CA ASP A 421 -7.98 6.52 -27.22
C ASP A 421 -8.77 7.83 -27.36
N ALA A 422 -8.10 8.98 -27.33
CA ALA A 422 -8.66 10.25 -27.79
C ALA A 422 -8.71 10.28 -29.33
N ALA A 423 -7.57 10.00 -29.99
CA ALA A 423 -7.47 9.98 -31.45
C ALA A 423 -8.45 8.98 -32.12
N ARG A 424 -8.77 7.87 -31.44
CA ARG A 424 -9.74 6.87 -31.93
C ARG A 424 -11.21 7.30 -31.84
N LYS A 425 -11.57 8.32 -31.05
CA LYS A 425 -12.97 8.78 -30.90
C LYS A 425 -13.35 9.84 -31.93
N ASP A 426 -12.41 10.69 -32.36
CA ASP A 426 -12.68 11.73 -33.36
C ASP A 426 -12.66 11.21 -34.82
N ALA A 427 -12.12 10.02 -35.07
CA ALA A 427 -12.13 9.37 -36.39
C ALA A 427 -13.53 8.84 -36.82
N GLY A 428 -14.60 9.14 -36.07
CA GLY A 428 -15.92 8.52 -36.22
C GLY A 428 -16.88 9.14 -37.25
N VAL A 429 -16.60 10.32 -37.83
CA VAL A 429 -17.58 11.04 -38.69
C VAL A 429 -16.93 11.69 -39.93
N ALA A 430 -16.51 10.87 -40.90
CA ALA A 430 -16.32 11.29 -42.29
C ALA A 430 -16.51 10.09 -43.25
N GLY A 431 -17.27 10.27 -44.33
CA GLY A 431 -17.69 9.17 -45.22
C GLY A 431 -16.98 9.10 -46.57
N ALA A 432 -16.89 7.88 -47.10
CA ALA A 432 -16.62 7.53 -48.51
C ALA A 432 -15.28 7.99 -49.14
N GLY A 433 -14.32 7.06 -49.26
CA GLY A 433 -13.11 7.24 -50.06
C GLY A 433 -12.40 5.91 -50.36
N THR A 434 -12.56 5.37 -51.57
CA THR A 434 -11.95 4.10 -51.97
C THR A 434 -10.46 4.25 -52.29
N THR A 435 -9.56 3.54 -51.59
CA THR A 435 -8.35 2.95 -52.16
C THR A 435 -7.71 1.94 -51.20
N ALA A 436 -7.10 0.89 -51.74
CA ALA A 436 -6.40 -0.12 -50.95
C ALA A 436 -4.88 0.00 -51.12
N PHE A 437 -4.13 -0.28 -50.05
CA PHE A 437 -2.70 -0.52 -50.10
C PHE A 437 -2.37 -1.90 -49.52
N ILE A 438 -2.29 -2.89 -50.40
CA ILE A 438 -1.80 -4.25 -50.11
C ILE A 438 -0.74 -4.58 -51.17
N PHE A 439 0.52 -4.79 -50.76
CA PHE A 439 1.55 -5.63 -51.39
C PHE A 439 2.84 -5.57 -50.53
N GLY A 440 3.62 -6.63 -50.31
CA GLY A 440 3.35 -8.06 -50.55
C GLY A 440 4.61 -8.91 -50.83
N ASN A 441 4.59 -10.17 -50.39
CA ASN A 441 5.60 -11.23 -50.65
C ASN A 441 6.99 -11.00 -49.98
N LEU A 442 7.97 -11.94 -49.95
CA LEU A 442 8.40 -13.00 -50.89
C LEU A 442 9.38 -13.95 -50.12
N PHE A 443 9.55 -15.28 -50.29
CA PHE A 443 9.03 -16.34 -51.18
C PHE A 443 9.27 -17.75 -50.53
N LYS A 444 8.40 -18.75 -50.79
CA LYS A 444 8.70 -20.23 -50.85
C LYS A 444 9.16 -20.93 -49.54
N PHE A 445 8.85 -22.20 -49.24
CA PHE A 445 8.01 -23.24 -49.86
C PHE A 445 7.67 -24.29 -48.74
N TYR A 446 7.01 -25.46 -48.91
CA TYR A 446 6.62 -26.27 -50.08
C TYR A 446 5.28 -27.01 -49.80
N ARG A 447 4.99 -28.09 -50.54
CA ARG A 447 3.89 -29.09 -50.45
C ARG A 447 4.34 -30.34 -51.25
N PRO A 448 3.68 -31.53 -51.26
CA PRO A 448 2.22 -31.74 -51.38
C PRO A 448 1.71 -33.07 -50.71
N PHE A 449 0.59 -33.77 -51.04
CA PHE A 449 -0.54 -33.62 -52.00
C PHE A 449 -1.76 -34.44 -51.50
N GLN A 450 -2.96 -34.16 -52.05
CA GLN A 450 -4.16 -35.03 -52.16
C GLN A 450 -4.95 -35.32 -50.86
N SER A 451 -6.29 -35.48 -50.86
CA SER A 451 -7.33 -35.17 -51.88
C SER A 451 -8.75 -35.15 -51.25
N PHE A 452 -9.77 -34.75 -52.02
CA PHE A 452 -11.24 -34.83 -51.85
C PHE A 452 -11.79 -35.90 -50.85
N SER A 453 -12.97 -35.74 -50.21
CA SER A 453 -14.23 -35.24 -50.81
C SER A 453 -15.34 -34.74 -49.86
N LEU A 454 -16.19 -33.87 -50.43
CA LEU A 454 -17.60 -33.57 -50.16
C LEU A 454 -18.46 -34.69 -49.52
N VAL A 455 -19.45 -34.36 -48.66
CA VAL A 455 -20.91 -34.69 -48.74
C VAL A 455 -21.68 -34.73 -47.38
N LYS A 456 -22.77 -33.92 -47.32
CA LYS A 456 -24.05 -33.99 -46.56
C LYS A 456 -24.15 -34.15 -45.02
N LEU A 457 -24.93 -33.20 -44.49
CA LEU A 457 -25.88 -33.27 -43.36
C LEU A 457 -26.81 -34.49 -43.34
N TYR A 458 -27.16 -34.93 -42.13
CA TYR A 458 -28.44 -35.44 -41.58
C TYR A 458 -28.10 -36.38 -40.39
N SER A 459 -28.75 -36.32 -39.23
CA SER A 459 -29.94 -35.55 -38.81
C SER A 459 -29.71 -34.72 -37.55
#